data_AF-A0A2G6L7F9-F1
#
_entry.id   AF-A0A2G6L7F9-F1
#
_cell.length_a   1.000
_cell.length_b   1.000
_cell.length_c   1.000
_cell.angle_alpha   90.00
_cell.angle_beta   90.00
_cell.angle_gamma   90.00
#
_symmetry.space_group_name_H-M   'P 1'
#
loop_
_entity.id
_entity.type
_entity.pdbx_description
1 polymer ?
#
loop_
_entity_poly.entity_id
_entity_poly.type
_entity_poly.pdbx_seq_one_letter_code
_entity_poly.pdbx_strand_id
1 'polypeptide(L)'
;MVLALLLHRPLGHVGLAASATIAAGVNCLTLMCLLHRDKLLVFDAQTLRFIAKLLVANAVMAVVLHGFNAYLTQTLTWADFPQLIRIGKLGMLICAGIISYVVVLLSLRIQPKTLLKPNA
;
A
#
# COMPACT_ATOMS: atom_id res chain seq x y z
N MET A 1 14.34 9.87 16.03
CA MET A 1 14.20 11.12 16.83
C MET A 1 14.77 12.33 16.10
N VAL A 2 16.03 12.33 15.63
CA VAL A 2 16.61 13.46 14.86
C VAL A 2 15.83 13.80 13.59
N LEU A 3 15.40 12.78 12.83
CA LEU A 3 14.62 12.97 11.59
C LEU A 3 13.26 13.64 11.84
N ALA A 4 12.60 13.33 12.96
CA ALA A 4 11.32 13.94 13.34
C ALA A 4 11.41 15.44 13.59
N LEU A 5 12.51 15.90 14.19
CA LEU A 5 12.77 17.32 14.44
C LEU A 5 13.12 18.08 13.15
N LEU A 6 13.87 17.45 12.24
CA LEU A 6 14.20 18.04 10.94
C LEU A 6 12.96 18.16 10.03
N LEU A 7 12.09 17.15 10.04
CA LEU A 7 10.92 17.08 9.16
C LEU A 7 9.71 17.85 9.69
N HIS A 8 9.66 18.16 10.99
CA HIS A 8 8.62 19.02 11.57
C HIS A 8 8.67 20.46 11.04
N ARG A 9 9.87 21.02 10.85
CA ARG A 9 10.07 22.41 10.39
C ARG A 9 9.40 22.71 9.04
N PRO A 10 9.47 21.82 8.02
CA PRO A 10 8.81 22.05 6.73
C PRO A 10 7.40 21.46 6.58
N LEU A 11 7.05 20.37 7.30
CA LEU A 11 5.84 19.56 7.03
C LEU A 11 4.81 19.55 8.19
N GLY A 12 5.05 20.31 9.26
CA GLY A 12 4.11 20.40 10.39
C GLY A 12 3.86 19.05 11.08
N HIS A 13 2.60 18.67 11.27
CA HIS A 13 2.21 17.38 11.88
C HIS A 13 2.42 16.18 10.95
N VAL A 14 2.44 16.40 9.63
CA VAL A 14 2.75 15.35 8.64
C VAL A 14 4.20 14.89 8.79
N GLY A 15 5.10 15.79 9.19
CA GLY A 15 6.50 15.49 9.45
C GLY A 15 6.72 14.44 10.55
N LEU A 16 5.85 14.40 11.56
CA LEU A 16 5.88 13.39 12.63
C LEU A 16 5.48 12.00 12.11
N ALA A 17 4.36 11.92 11.38
CA ALA A 17 3.88 10.66 10.78
C ALA A 17 4.89 10.11 9.76
N ALA A 18 5.39 10.97 8.87
CA ALA A 18 6.39 10.59 7.88
C ALA A 18 7.69 10.11 8.53
N SER A 19 8.13 10.75 9.62
CA SER A 19 9.34 10.32 10.33
C SER A 19 9.19 8.97 11.00
N ALA A 20 8.01 8.63 11.51
CA ALA A 20 7.73 7.31 12.05
C ALA A 20 7.76 6.23 10.94
N THR A 21 7.16 6.49 9.78
CA THR A 21 7.22 5.58 8.63
C THR A 21 8.64 5.39 8.12
N ILE A 22 9.43 6.47 8.02
CA ILE A 22 10.83 6.39 7.60
C ILE A 22 11.67 5.61 8.63
N ALA A 23 11.48 5.86 9.93
CA ALA A 23 12.18 5.11 10.98
C ALA A 23 11.85 3.61 10.93
N ALA A 24 10.58 3.26 10.71
CA ALA A 24 10.15 1.88 10.52
C ALA A 24 10.78 1.26 9.25
N GLY A 25 10.83 2.02 8.16
CA GLY A 25 11.48 1.60 6.91
C GLY A 25 12.97 1.34 7.08
N VAL A 26 13.70 2.25 7.74
CA VAL A 26 15.12 2.07 8.06
C VAL A 26 15.32 0.85 8.94
N ASN A 27 14.52 0.69 9.99
CA ASN A 27 14.61 -0.47 10.88
C ASN A 27 14.39 -1.80 10.15
N CYS A 28 13.37 -1.85 9.28
CA CYS A 28 13.08 -3.00 8.43
C CYS A 28 14.25 -3.28 7.48
N LEU A 29 14.80 -2.26 6.83
CA LEU A 29 15.92 -2.39 5.90
C LEU A 29 17.20 -2.87 6.60
N THR A 30 17.54 -2.31 7.76
CA THR A 30 18.71 -2.74 8.53
C THR A 30 18.57 -4.19 8.96
N LEU A 31 17.40 -4.61 9.42
CA LEU A 31 17.15 -6.01 9.79
C LEU A 31 17.29 -6.92 8.57
N MET A 32 16.70 -6.52 7.43
CA MET A 32 16.79 -7.25 6.18
C MET A 32 18.25 -7.40 5.70
N CYS A 33 19.03 -6.33 5.77
CA CYS A 33 20.46 -6.34 5.42
C CYS A 33 21.28 -7.24 6.35
N LEU A 34 21.04 -7.19 7.67
CA LEU A 34 21.74 -8.04 8.64
C LEU A 34 21.42 -9.52 8.41
N LEU A 35 20.13 -9.87 8.27
CA LEU A 35 19.71 -11.24 7.99
C LEU A 35 20.26 -11.78 6.67
N HIS A 36 20.35 -10.93 5.65
CA HIS A 36 20.96 -11.31 4.37
C HIS A 36 22.47 -11.51 4.50
N ARG A 37 23.16 -10.69 5.29
CA ARG A 37 24.61 -10.86 5.59
C ARG A 37 24.89 -12.14 6.35
N ASP A 38 24.02 -12.50 7.28
CA ASP A 38 24.12 -13.73 8.07
C ASP A 38 23.66 -14.99 7.30
N LYS A 39 23.29 -14.83 6.00
CA LYS A 39 22.78 -15.90 5.11
C LYS A 39 21.52 -16.60 5.65
N LEU A 40 20.86 -16.02 6.64
CA LEU A 40 19.60 -16.52 7.21
C LEU A 40 18.40 -16.15 6.32
N LEU A 41 18.57 -15.16 5.45
CA LEU A 41 17.53 -14.71 4.52
C LEU A 41 18.03 -14.85 3.07
N VAL A 42 17.43 -15.80 2.35
CA VAL A 42 17.69 -16.05 0.94
C VAL A 42 16.52 -15.51 0.13
N PHE A 43 16.79 -14.50 -0.70
CA PHE A 43 15.81 -14.00 -1.66
C PHE A 43 15.72 -14.97 -2.84
N ASP A 44 14.77 -15.90 -2.76
CA ASP A 44 14.46 -16.75 -3.89
C ASP A 44 13.74 -15.97 -5.00
N ALA A 45 13.92 -16.39 -6.25
CA ALA A 45 13.25 -15.82 -7.41
C ALA A 45 11.71 -15.87 -7.27
N GLN A 46 11.19 -16.84 -6.51
CA GLN A 46 9.77 -16.92 -6.19
C GLN A 46 9.29 -15.74 -5.33
N THR A 47 10.08 -15.31 -4.34
CA THR A 47 9.78 -14.16 -3.48
C THR A 47 9.76 -12.87 -4.29
N LEU A 48 10.74 -12.68 -5.18
CA LEU A 48 10.79 -11.49 -6.04
C LEU A 48 9.59 -11.46 -7.02
N ARG A 49 9.23 -12.59 -7.61
CA ARG A 49 8.03 -12.70 -8.47
C ARG A 49 6.75 -12.41 -7.68
N PHE A 50 6.67 -12.84 -6.42
CA PHE A 50 5.54 -12.53 -5.55
C PHE A 50 5.43 -11.02 -5.29
N ILE A 51 6.53 -10.36 -4.93
CA ILE A 51 6.57 -8.90 -4.74
C ILE A 51 6.14 -8.18 -6.02
N ALA A 52 6.67 -8.57 -7.18
CA ALA A 52 6.31 -7.98 -8.47
C ALA A 52 4.80 -8.11 -8.76
N LYS A 53 4.21 -9.28 -8.49
CA LYS A 53 2.76 -9.49 -8.63
C LYS A 53 1.94 -8.57 -7.70
N LEU A 54 2.39 -8.37 -6.46
CA LEU A 54 1.73 -7.43 -5.54
C LEU A 54 1.81 -5.99 -6.05
N LEU A 55 2.96 -5.58 -6.58
CA LEU A 55 3.12 -4.24 -7.16
C LEU A 55 2.18 -4.04 -8.35
N VAL A 56 2.05 -5.03 -9.23
CA VAL A 56 1.09 -4.99 -10.35
C VAL A 56 -0.35 -4.90 -9.84
N ALA A 57 -0.73 -5.69 -8.83
CA ALA A 57 -2.07 -5.63 -8.25
C ALA A 57 -2.39 -4.25 -7.66
N ASN A 58 -1.44 -3.64 -6.95
CA ASN A 58 -1.58 -2.29 -6.42
C ASN A 58 -1.65 -1.22 -7.53
N ALA A 59 -0.84 -1.36 -8.59
CA ALA A 59 -0.89 -0.45 -9.72
C ALA A 59 -2.25 -0.49 -10.43
N VAL A 60 -2.80 -1.68 -10.67
CA VAL A 60 -4.13 -1.84 -11.28
C VAL A 60 -5.20 -1.25 -10.37
N MET A 61 -5.17 -1.54 -9.06
CA MET A 61 -6.07 -0.93 -8.09
C MET A 61 -6.00 0.60 -8.13
N ALA A 62 -4.80 1.18 -8.17
CA ALA A 62 -4.61 2.63 -8.24
C ALA A 62 -5.23 3.23 -9.50
N VAL A 63 -5.06 2.59 -10.66
CA VAL A 63 -5.66 3.03 -11.93
C VAL A 63 -7.19 2.96 -11.86
N VAL A 64 -7.75 1.86 -11.35
CA VAL A 64 -9.21 1.70 -11.17
C VAL A 64 -9.76 2.77 -10.24
N LEU A 65 -9.11 3.00 -9.10
CA LEU A 65 -9.53 4.03 -8.14
C LEU A 65 -9.46 5.42 -8.74
N HIS A 66 -8.40 5.73 -9.46
CA HIS A 66 -8.23 7.03 -10.09
C HIS A 66 -9.31 7.29 -11.15
N GLY A 67 -9.57 6.32 -12.02
CA GLY A 67 -10.64 6.39 -13.02
C GLY A 67 -12.03 6.47 -12.39
N PHE A 68 -12.30 5.66 -11.36
CA PHE A 68 -13.60 5.65 -10.69
C PHE A 68 -13.83 6.92 -9.86
N ASN A 69 -12.78 7.47 -9.24
CA ASN A 69 -12.84 8.77 -8.60
C ASN A 69 -13.16 9.87 -9.62
N ALA A 70 -12.48 9.90 -10.77
CA ALA A 70 -12.75 10.87 -11.83
C ALA A 70 -14.20 10.79 -12.33
N TYR A 71 -14.74 9.57 -12.48
CA TYR A 71 -16.15 9.37 -12.81
C TYR A 71 -17.10 9.90 -11.73
N LEU A 72 -16.81 9.63 -10.45
CA LEU A 72 -17.63 10.07 -9.32
C LEU A 72 -17.58 11.58 -9.06
N THR A 73 -16.50 12.26 -9.46
CA THR A 73 -16.28 13.71 -9.30
C THR A 73 -16.31 14.47 -10.63
N GLN A 74 -16.92 13.91 -11.68
CA GLN A 74 -16.91 14.51 -13.02
C GLN A 74 -17.56 15.90 -13.07
N THR A 75 -18.58 16.14 -12.24
CA THR A 75 -19.37 17.40 -12.24
C THR A 75 -19.14 18.27 -11.02
N LEU A 76 -18.66 17.69 -9.92
CA LEU A 76 -18.57 18.33 -8.61
C LEU A 76 -17.34 17.82 -7.87
N THR A 77 -16.71 18.70 -7.11
CA THR A 77 -15.56 18.36 -6.27
C THR A 77 -16.03 17.67 -4.99
N TRP A 78 -15.17 16.92 -4.32
CA TRP A 78 -15.46 16.30 -3.03
C TRP A 78 -15.97 17.27 -1.95
N ALA A 79 -15.63 18.55 -2.05
CA ALA A 79 -16.08 19.60 -1.14
C ALA A 79 -17.55 20.00 -1.36
N ASP A 80 -18.07 19.80 -2.57
CA ASP A 80 -19.40 20.28 -2.98
C ASP A 80 -20.50 19.26 -2.64
N PHE A 81 -20.12 18.01 -2.36
CA PHE A 81 -21.10 16.98 -2.00
C PHE A 81 -21.56 17.13 -0.54
N PRO A 82 -22.87 16.99 -0.27
CA PRO A 82 -23.36 16.91 1.09
C PRO A 82 -22.80 15.66 1.78
N GLN A 83 -22.61 15.75 3.10
CA GLN A 83 -21.82 14.80 3.89
C GLN A 83 -22.26 13.33 3.73
N LEU A 84 -23.57 13.06 3.71
CA LEU A 84 -24.12 11.72 3.50
C LEU A 84 -23.75 11.13 2.14
N ILE A 85 -23.83 11.93 1.07
CA ILE A 85 -23.47 11.51 -0.29
C ILE A 85 -21.97 11.26 -0.39
N ARG A 86 -21.16 12.11 0.25
CA ARG A 86 -19.70 11.95 0.31
C ARG A 86 -19.30 10.63 0.98
N ILE A 87 -19.94 10.27 2.10
CA ILE A 87 -19.70 8.98 2.77
C ILE A 87 -20.08 7.81 1.85
N GLY A 88 -21.24 7.87 1.20
CA GLY A 88 -21.68 6.83 0.27
C GLY A 88 -20.71 6.63 -0.90
N LYS A 89 -20.26 7.73 -1.53
CA LYS A 89 -19.28 7.69 -2.62
C LYS A 89 -17.91 7.16 -2.17
N LEU A 90 -17.45 7.55 -0.98
CA LEU A 90 -16.23 6.99 -0.38
C LEU A 90 -16.36 5.48 -0.14
N GLY A 91 -17.50 5.03 0.38
CA GLY A 91 -17.80 3.61 0.55
C GLY A 91 -17.73 2.84 -0.76
N MET A 92 -18.33 3.37 -1.83
CA MET A 92 -18.23 2.76 -3.17
C MET A 92 -16.78 2.67 -3.67
N LEU A 93 -15.98 3.72 -3.47
CA LEU A 93 -14.56 3.74 -3.81
C LEU A 93 -13.75 2.68 -3.05
N ILE A 94 -14.01 2.52 -1.75
CA ILE A 94 -13.38 1.49 -0.92
C ILE A 94 -13.76 0.10 -1.44
N CYS A 95 -15.05 -0.15 -1.67
CA CYS A 95 -15.52 -1.43 -2.22
C CYS A 95 -14.91 -1.73 -3.60
N ALA A 96 -14.84 -0.74 -4.49
CA ALA A 96 -14.21 -0.88 -5.81
C ALA A 96 -12.71 -1.21 -5.70
N GLY A 97 -12.01 -0.61 -4.73
CA GLY A 97 -10.60 -0.93 -4.44
C GLY A 97 -10.41 -2.35 -3.96
N ILE A 98 -11.22 -2.78 -2.99
CA ILE A 98 -11.18 -4.16 -2.48
C ILE A 98 -11.44 -5.15 -3.61
N ILE A 99 -12.51 -4.94 -4.39
CA ILE A 99 -12.89 -5.84 -5.49
C ILE A 99 -11.78 -5.89 -6.55
N SER A 100 -11.29 -4.73 -7.02
CA SER A 100 -10.24 -4.69 -8.05
C SER A 100 -8.94 -5.37 -7.59
N TYR A 101 -8.51 -5.12 -6.36
CA TYR A 101 -7.32 -5.75 -5.79
C TYR A 101 -7.48 -7.27 -5.68
N VAL A 102 -8.60 -7.74 -5.10
CA VAL A 102 -8.88 -9.18 -4.94
C VAL A 102 -8.97 -9.86 -6.30
N VAL A 103 -9.65 -9.27 -7.28
CA VAL A 103 -9.75 -9.82 -8.63
C VAL A 103 -8.36 -9.98 -9.25
N VAL A 104 -7.49 -8.97 -9.17
CA VAL A 104 -6.14 -9.06 -9.75
C VAL A 104 -5.29 -10.10 -9.01
N LEU A 105 -5.36 -10.18 -7.68
CA LEU A 105 -4.66 -11.21 -6.91
C LEU A 105 -5.10 -12.63 -7.31
N LEU A 106 -6.41 -12.84 -7.50
CA LEU A 106 -6.96 -14.11 -7.95
C LEU A 106 -6.54 -14.43 -9.39
N SER A 107 -6.56 -13.45 -10.29
CA SER A 107 -6.08 -13.61 -11.68
C SER A 107 -4.59 -13.94 -11.74
N LEU A 108 -3.77 -13.36 -10.87
CA LEU A 108 -2.33 -13.65 -10.75
C LEU A 108 -2.02 -15.00 -10.07
N ARG A 109 -3.07 -15.75 -9.69
CA ARG A 109 -3.02 -17.04 -8.97
C ARG A 109 -2.04 -17.00 -7.82
N ILE A 110 -2.08 -15.93 -7.04
CA ILE A 110 -1.33 -15.90 -5.78
C ILE A 110 -2.01 -16.93 -4.88
N GLN A 111 -1.34 -18.05 -4.62
CA GLN A 111 -1.88 -19.12 -3.80
C GLN A 111 -1.81 -18.68 -2.33
N PRO A 112 -2.93 -18.36 -1.66
CA PRO A 112 -2.90 -18.01 -0.23
C PRO A 112 -2.40 -19.17 0.64
N LYS A 113 -2.45 -20.40 0.11
CA LYS A 113 -1.93 -21.60 0.76
C LYS A 113 -0.41 -21.56 0.96
N THR A 114 0.34 -20.83 0.13
CA THR A 114 1.79 -20.63 0.32
C THR A 114 2.09 -19.67 1.48
N LEU A 115 1.14 -18.80 1.88
CA LEU A 115 1.28 -17.92 3.04
C LEU A 115 0.92 -18.61 4.35
N LEU A 116 0.04 -19.62 4.31
CA LEU A 116 -0.48 -20.30 5.50
C LEU A 116 0.37 -21.48 5.98
N LYS A 117 1.28 -21.98 5.15
CA LYS A 117 2.28 -22.97 5.53
C LYS A 117 3.67 -22.35 5.45
N PRO A 118 4.15 -21.70 6.53
CA PRO A 118 5.58 -21.55 6.69
C PRO A 118 6.13 -22.97 6.80
N ASN A 119 6.90 -23.41 5.81
CA ASN A 119 7.64 -24.65 5.90
C ASN A 119 8.62 -24.47 7.07
N ALA A 120 8.27 -25.07 8.21
CA ALA A 120 9.18 -25.41 9.28
C ALA A 120 9.94 -26.68 8.90
#